data_AF-A0A519R5E5-F1
#
_entry.id   AF-A0A519R5E5-F1
#
_cell.length_a   1.000
_cell.length_b   1.000
_cell.length_c   1.000
_cell.angle_alpha   90.00
_cell.angle_beta   90.00
_cell.angle_gamma   90.00
#
_symmetry.space_group_name_H-M   'P 1'
#
loop_
_entity.id
_entity.type
_entity.pdbx_description
1 polymer ?
#
loop_
_entity_poly.entity_id
_entity_poly.type
_entity_poly.pdbx_seq_one_letter_code
_entity_poly.pdbx_strand_id
1 'polypeptide(L)'
;MDVNSIRQFGLNICPMTAKEITDFVAKSIISKREPLIISGINAYAVVCAQKDQIFRSFINQSTIVNIDGFSIVMALRLLGYKVKQRVACSDIFHGLFKLADTNNYSIYLLGAHENVVKKAAKNLELQYTDLGFEKPYTPVYIEVEAHLVKSDTTTITGGYDSTMVVTKVLKVLKDIPEGPCNQ
;
A
#
# COMPACT_ATOMS: atom_id res chain seq x y z
N MET A 1 -21.33 -2.39 2.68
CA MET A 1 -21.12 -1.03 3.23
C MET A 1 -20.56 -0.21 2.10
N ASP A 2 -21.33 0.77 1.62
CA ASP A 2 -20.85 1.68 0.60
C ASP A 2 -19.85 2.64 1.24
N VAL A 3 -18.65 2.70 0.68
CA VAL A 3 -17.64 3.67 1.10
C VAL A 3 -18.10 5.03 0.59
N ASN A 4 -18.44 5.95 1.51
CA ASN A 4 -18.78 7.31 1.12
C ASN A 4 -17.57 7.94 0.41
N SER A 5 -17.78 8.42 -0.81
CA SER A 5 -16.72 8.99 -1.65
C SER A 5 -17.07 10.38 -2.14
N ILE A 6 -16.07 11.24 -2.20
CA ILE A 6 -16.12 12.59 -2.76
C ILE A 6 -15.46 12.53 -4.14
N ARG A 7 -16.22 12.87 -5.18
CA ARG A 7 -15.67 12.95 -6.53
C ARG A 7 -15.10 14.34 -6.78
N GLN A 8 -13.77 14.46 -6.69
CA GLN A 8 -13.08 15.74 -6.91
C GLN A 8 -11.70 15.52 -7.55
N PHE A 9 -11.25 16.49 -8.35
CA PHE A 9 -10.01 16.39 -9.13
C PHE A 9 -9.98 15.17 -10.05
N GLY A 10 -11.16 14.70 -10.48
CA GLY A 10 -11.27 13.50 -11.30
C GLY A 10 -11.00 12.17 -10.57
N LEU A 11 -10.92 12.18 -9.24
CA LEU A 11 -10.70 11.02 -8.39
C LEU A 11 -11.90 10.76 -7.46
N ASN A 12 -12.14 9.49 -7.10
CA ASN A 12 -13.15 9.05 -6.13
C ASN A 12 -12.54 8.96 -4.73
N ILE A 13 -12.45 10.08 -4.02
CA ILE A 13 -11.70 10.22 -2.76
C ILE A 13 -12.53 9.74 -1.56
N CYS A 14 -11.96 8.92 -0.68
CA CYS A 14 -12.63 8.37 0.50
C CYS A 14 -12.16 9.11 1.77
N PRO A 15 -12.94 10.06 2.33
CA PRO A 15 -12.58 10.81 3.53
C PRO A 15 -12.83 9.98 4.81
N MET A 16 -12.05 8.92 4.99
CA MET A 16 -12.15 7.98 6.11
C MET A 16 -11.08 8.24 7.18
N THR A 17 -11.31 7.79 8.40
CA THR A 17 -10.26 7.69 9.44
C THR A 17 -9.46 6.38 9.28
N ALA A 18 -8.27 6.31 9.88
CA ALA A 18 -7.47 5.07 9.90
C ALA A 18 -8.28 3.89 10.47
N LYS A 19 -9.04 4.11 11.55
CA LYS A 19 -9.91 3.10 12.16
C LYS A 19 -11.03 2.65 11.22
N GLU A 20 -11.69 3.59 10.55
CA GLU A 20 -12.75 3.27 9.58
C GLU A 20 -12.20 2.40 8.43
N ILE A 21 -10.96 2.69 7.97
CA ILE A 21 -10.27 1.91 6.94
C ILE A 21 -9.98 0.49 7.44
N THR A 22 -9.39 0.34 8.63
CA THR A 22 -9.06 -0.99 9.16
C THR A 22 -10.29 -1.83 9.47
N ASP A 23 -11.35 -1.22 10.02
CA ASP A 23 -12.62 -1.91 10.27
C ASP A 23 -13.27 -2.38 8.96
N PHE A 24 -13.16 -1.57 7.89
CA PHE A 24 -13.62 -1.94 6.56
C PHE A 24 -12.84 -3.13 5.99
N VAL A 25 -11.51 -3.11 6.11
CA VAL A 25 -10.64 -4.21 5.64
C VAL A 25 -10.95 -5.51 6.39
N ALA A 26 -11.03 -5.46 7.73
CA ALA A 26 -11.36 -6.62 8.55
C ALA A 26 -12.67 -7.30 8.11
N LYS A 27 -13.73 -6.50 7.90
CA LYS A 27 -15.03 -7.02 7.43
C LYS A 27 -14.96 -7.58 6.02
N SER A 28 -14.21 -6.93 5.13
CA SER A 28 -14.12 -7.30 3.72
C SER A 28 -13.34 -8.61 3.51
N ILE A 29 -12.28 -8.85 4.29
CA ILE A 29 -11.53 -10.10 4.29
C ILE A 29 -12.45 -11.29 4.65
N ILE A 30 -13.29 -11.13 5.69
CA ILE A 30 -14.20 -12.18 6.16
C ILE A 30 -15.32 -12.46 5.16
N SER A 31 -15.93 -11.42 4.60
CA SER A 31 -17.18 -11.53 3.83
C SER A 31 -17.01 -11.83 2.34
N LYS A 32 -15.96 -11.31 1.68
CA LYS A 32 -15.85 -11.36 0.21
C LYS A 32 -14.62 -12.07 -0.30
N ARG A 33 -13.52 -12.13 0.47
CA ARG A 33 -12.22 -12.67 0.03
C ARG A 33 -11.74 -12.11 -1.32
N GLU A 34 -12.12 -10.87 -1.63
CA GLU A 34 -11.69 -10.17 -2.84
C GLU A 34 -10.43 -9.33 -2.56
N PRO A 35 -9.54 -9.14 -3.54
CA PRO A 35 -8.40 -8.24 -3.41
C PRO A 35 -8.87 -6.80 -3.08
N LEU A 36 -8.26 -6.20 -2.06
CA LEU A 36 -8.51 -4.82 -1.66
C LEU A 36 -7.29 -3.96 -1.99
N ILE A 37 -7.51 -2.83 -2.64
CA ILE A 37 -6.46 -1.89 -2.99
C ILE A 37 -6.72 -0.57 -2.27
N ILE A 38 -5.73 -0.10 -1.50
CA ILE A 38 -5.78 1.18 -0.80
C ILE A 38 -4.71 2.08 -1.41
N SER A 39 -5.13 3.17 -2.05
CA SER A 39 -4.25 4.15 -2.67
C SER A 39 -4.23 5.44 -1.87
N GLY A 40 -3.07 5.86 -1.38
CA GLY A 40 -2.88 7.15 -0.71
C GLY A 40 -2.62 8.26 -1.72
N ILE A 41 -3.44 9.32 -1.71
CA ILE A 41 -3.27 10.46 -2.60
C ILE A 41 -2.75 11.70 -1.86
N ASN A 42 -1.82 12.39 -2.50
CA ASN A 42 -1.31 13.71 -2.11
C ASN A 42 -1.38 14.66 -3.32
N ALA A 43 -0.96 15.93 -3.16
CA ALA A 43 -1.03 16.91 -4.25
C ALA A 43 -0.27 16.46 -5.51
N TYR A 44 0.89 15.82 -5.36
CA TYR A 44 1.65 15.28 -6.48
C TYR A 44 0.88 14.20 -7.23
N ALA A 45 0.33 13.22 -6.50
CA ALA A 45 -0.48 12.15 -7.10
C ALA A 45 -1.71 12.71 -7.85
N VAL A 46 -2.35 13.74 -7.33
CA VAL A 46 -3.48 14.40 -8.01
C VAL A 46 -3.04 15.04 -9.32
N VAL A 47 -1.89 15.74 -9.34
CA VAL A 47 -1.34 16.35 -10.56
C VAL A 47 -0.95 15.28 -11.58
N CYS A 48 -0.31 14.18 -11.15
CA CYS A 48 0.00 13.05 -12.01
C CYS A 48 -1.26 12.46 -12.63
N ALA A 49 -2.32 12.26 -11.84
CA ALA A 49 -3.60 11.76 -12.33
C ALA A 49 -4.32 12.72 -13.30
N GLN A 50 -3.98 14.01 -13.34
CA GLN A 50 -4.49 14.91 -14.39
C GLN A 50 -3.77 14.68 -15.73
N LYS A 51 -2.51 14.27 -15.70
CA LYS A 51 -1.66 14.13 -16.89
C LYS A 51 -1.70 12.72 -17.48
N ASP A 52 -1.89 11.71 -16.63
CA ASP A 52 -1.86 10.30 -17.00
C ASP A 52 -3.21 9.63 -16.73
N GLN A 53 -3.89 9.24 -17.82
CA GLN A 53 -5.19 8.59 -17.77
C GLN A 53 -5.11 7.16 -17.22
N ILE A 54 -4.03 6.42 -17.47
CA ILE A 54 -3.83 5.06 -16.97
C ILE A 54 -3.68 5.13 -15.45
N PHE A 55 -2.82 6.03 -14.95
CA PHE A 55 -2.63 6.25 -13.52
C PHE A 55 -3.94 6.69 -12.84
N ARG A 56 -4.68 7.62 -13.44
CA ARG A 56 -6.00 8.04 -12.93
C ARG A 56 -7.00 6.89 -12.86
N SER A 57 -7.04 6.05 -13.90
CA SER A 57 -7.91 4.87 -13.94
C SER A 57 -7.58 3.90 -12.83
N PHE A 58 -6.29 3.61 -12.62
CA PHE A 58 -5.81 2.74 -11.53
C PHE A 58 -6.22 3.27 -10.14
N ILE A 59 -6.01 4.56 -9.87
CA ILE A 59 -6.40 5.16 -8.59
C ILE A 59 -7.92 5.04 -8.38
N ASN A 60 -8.72 5.30 -9.41
CA ASN A 60 -10.19 5.20 -9.31
C ASN A 60 -10.72 3.76 -9.19
N GLN A 61 -9.94 2.76 -9.59
CA GLN A 61 -10.25 1.34 -9.38
C GLN A 61 -9.86 0.85 -7.99
N SER A 62 -9.11 1.64 -7.22
CA SER A 62 -8.76 1.29 -5.84
C SER A 62 -10.02 1.21 -4.98
N THR A 63 -10.09 0.23 -4.10
CA THR A 63 -11.21 0.08 -3.16
C THR A 63 -11.34 1.29 -2.24
N ILE A 64 -10.19 1.86 -1.83
CA ILE A 64 -10.14 3.06 -0.99
C ILE A 64 -9.10 4.02 -1.59
N VAL A 65 -9.53 5.24 -1.90
CA VAL A 65 -8.63 6.35 -2.24
C VAL A 65 -8.46 7.24 -1.02
N ASN A 66 -7.46 6.93 -0.21
CA ASN A 66 -7.18 7.58 1.06
C ASN A 66 -6.55 8.97 0.89
N ILE A 67 -6.87 9.90 1.80
CA ILE A 67 -6.28 11.23 1.83
C ILE A 67 -4.96 11.21 2.63
N ASP A 68 -3.85 10.94 1.94
CA ASP A 68 -2.51 11.00 2.54
C ASP A 68 -1.99 12.43 2.62
N GLY A 69 -2.18 13.29 1.62
CA GLY A 69 -1.67 14.66 1.65
C GLY A 69 -2.55 15.64 2.44
N PHE A 70 -1.96 16.42 3.36
CA PHE A 70 -2.71 17.48 4.09
C PHE A 70 -3.28 18.56 3.14
N SER A 71 -2.59 18.85 2.05
CA SER A 71 -3.05 19.79 1.02
C SER A 71 -4.39 19.38 0.41
N ILE A 72 -4.65 18.08 0.27
CA ILE A 72 -5.94 17.57 -0.24
C ILE A 72 -7.06 17.81 0.77
N VAL A 73 -6.79 17.63 2.07
CA VAL A 73 -7.75 17.97 3.15
C VAL A 73 -8.14 19.44 3.06
N MET A 74 -7.15 20.34 2.94
CA MET A 74 -7.40 21.77 2.82
C MET A 74 -8.22 22.11 1.57
N ALA A 75 -7.83 21.57 0.40
CA ALA A 75 -8.53 21.83 -0.85
C ALA A 75 -9.99 21.37 -0.82
N LEU A 76 -10.26 20.18 -0.27
CA LEU A 76 -11.63 19.67 -0.14
C LEU A 76 -12.46 20.50 0.84
N ARG A 77 -11.87 20.94 1.97
CA ARG A 77 -12.55 21.84 2.92
C ARG A 77 -12.89 23.20 2.29
N LEU A 78 -11.98 23.76 1.50
CA LEU A 78 -12.22 25.01 0.76
C LEU A 78 -13.36 24.87 -0.26
N LEU A 79 -13.54 23.68 -0.83
CA LEU A 79 -14.66 23.36 -1.73
C LEU A 79 -15.97 23.01 -0.99
N GLY A 80 -16.01 23.18 0.33
CA GLY A 80 -17.22 22.97 1.15
C GLY A 80 -17.42 21.55 1.67
N TYR A 81 -16.49 20.62 1.41
CA TYR A 81 -16.60 19.25 1.91
C TYR A 81 -16.16 19.13 3.38
N LYS A 82 -16.94 18.36 4.15
CA LYS A 82 -16.60 18.03 5.54
C LYS A 82 -15.58 16.89 5.59
N VAL A 83 -14.30 17.23 5.51
CA VAL A 83 -13.18 16.26 5.67
C VAL A 83 -12.66 16.31 7.09
N LYS A 84 -12.74 15.18 7.82
CA LYS A 84 -12.35 15.08 9.24
C LYS A 84 -10.86 15.33 9.45
N GLN A 85 -10.01 14.59 8.75
CA GLN A 85 -8.56 14.62 8.97
C GLN A 85 -7.78 14.11 7.75
N ARG A 86 -6.47 14.37 7.76
CA ARG A 86 -5.49 13.61 6.98
C ARG A 86 -5.31 12.24 7.64
N VAL A 87 -5.10 11.20 6.83
CA VAL A 87 -4.68 9.89 7.33
C VAL A 87 -3.43 9.49 6.57
N ALA A 88 -2.29 9.44 7.25
CA ALA A 88 -1.06 8.99 6.59
C ALA A 88 -1.14 7.49 6.32
N CYS A 89 -0.52 7.01 5.23
CA CYS A 89 -0.49 5.58 4.94
C CYS A 89 0.21 4.78 6.07
N SER A 90 1.18 5.38 6.76
CA SER A 90 1.80 4.80 7.96
C SER A 90 0.79 4.49 9.07
N ASP A 91 -0.19 5.36 9.29
CA ASP A 91 -1.21 5.18 10.33
C ASP A 91 -2.11 3.99 10.00
N ILE A 92 -2.41 3.80 8.71
CA ILE A 92 -3.18 2.66 8.21
C ILE A 92 -2.39 1.37 8.41
N PHE A 93 -1.08 1.36 8.09
CA PHE A 93 -0.23 0.18 8.25
C PHE A 93 -0.21 -0.32 9.68
N HIS A 94 -0.10 0.55 10.68
CA HIS A 94 -0.14 0.13 12.09
C HIS A 94 -1.42 -0.64 12.44
N GLY A 95 -2.57 -0.15 11.99
CA GLY A 95 -3.83 -0.83 12.24
C GLY A 95 -3.98 -2.14 11.44
N LEU A 96 -3.46 -2.19 10.22
CA LEU A 96 -3.46 -3.41 9.40
C LEU A 96 -2.53 -4.49 9.95
N PHE A 97 -1.35 -4.12 10.44
CA PHE A 97 -0.42 -5.06 11.07
C PHE A 97 -1.01 -5.63 12.37
N LYS A 98 -1.64 -4.80 13.20
CA LYS A 98 -2.36 -5.29 14.38
C LYS A 98 -3.50 -6.26 14.00
N LEU A 99 -4.24 -5.94 12.93
CA LEU A 99 -5.30 -6.81 12.41
C LEU A 99 -4.73 -8.15 11.92
N ALA A 100 -3.63 -8.10 11.17
CA ALA A 100 -2.94 -9.28 10.66
C ALA A 100 -2.44 -10.16 11.79
N ASP A 101 -1.84 -9.56 12.83
CA ASP A 101 -1.35 -10.27 14.00
C ASP A 101 -2.47 -10.99 14.75
N THR A 102 -3.55 -10.26 15.07
CA THR A 102 -4.71 -10.81 15.80
C THR A 102 -5.38 -11.98 15.05
N ASN A 103 -5.34 -11.98 13.71
CA ASN A 103 -6.01 -12.97 12.87
C ASN A 103 -5.05 -13.94 12.18
N ASN A 104 -3.75 -13.90 12.52
CA ASN A 104 -2.69 -14.69 11.92
C ASN A 104 -2.64 -14.59 10.37
N TYR A 105 -2.76 -13.37 9.83
CA TYR A 105 -2.60 -13.12 8.40
C TYR A 105 -1.13 -12.95 8.02
N SER A 106 -0.74 -13.53 6.89
CA SER A 106 0.60 -13.34 6.32
C SER A 106 0.77 -11.92 5.78
N ILE A 107 1.89 -11.28 6.11
CA ILE A 107 2.28 -9.96 5.59
C ILE A 107 3.43 -10.14 4.58
N TYR A 108 3.37 -9.40 3.47
CA TYR A 108 4.45 -9.32 2.50
C TYR A 108 4.84 -7.86 2.28
N LEU A 109 6.13 -7.55 2.36
CA LEU A 109 6.66 -6.20 2.16
C LEU A 109 7.34 -6.14 0.79
N LEU A 110 6.80 -5.29 -0.09
CA LEU A 110 7.30 -5.11 -1.44
C LEU A 110 7.70 -3.65 -1.68
N GLY A 111 8.91 -3.43 -2.17
CA GLY A 111 9.45 -2.11 -2.52
C GLY A 111 10.78 -1.80 -1.82
N ALA A 112 11.48 -0.75 -2.26
CA ALA A 112 12.81 -0.35 -1.78
C ALA A 112 13.94 -1.38 -2.01
N HIS A 113 15.16 -1.03 -1.61
CA HIS A 113 16.30 -1.96 -1.65
C HIS A 113 16.17 -3.05 -0.58
N GLU A 114 16.70 -4.23 -0.87
CA GLU A 114 16.63 -5.41 0.00
C GLU A 114 17.07 -5.14 1.43
N ASN A 115 18.18 -4.43 1.61
CA ASN A 115 18.69 -4.06 2.94
C ASN A 115 17.69 -3.20 3.73
N VAL A 116 16.93 -2.32 3.06
CA VAL A 116 15.89 -1.50 3.67
C VAL A 116 14.69 -2.36 4.05
N VAL A 117 14.26 -3.28 3.18
CA VAL A 117 13.15 -4.20 3.47
C VAL A 117 13.49 -5.11 4.65
N LYS A 118 14.69 -5.72 4.66
CA LYS A 118 15.16 -6.55 5.77
C LYS A 118 15.18 -5.77 7.09
N LYS A 119 15.64 -4.52 7.07
CA LYS A 119 15.64 -3.65 8.26
C LYS A 119 14.22 -3.30 8.71
N ALA A 120 13.31 -3.02 7.77
CA ALA A 120 11.91 -2.74 8.09
C ALA A 120 11.21 -3.95 8.71
N ALA A 121 11.37 -5.14 8.12
CA ALA A 121 10.86 -6.40 8.66
C ALA A 121 11.38 -6.63 10.10
N LYS A 122 12.69 -6.51 10.32
CA LYS A 122 13.30 -6.64 11.65
C LYS A 122 12.76 -5.63 12.66
N ASN A 123 12.58 -4.38 12.26
CA ASN A 123 12.04 -3.35 13.15
C ASN A 123 10.57 -3.59 13.50
N LEU A 124 9.78 -4.07 12.54
CA LEU A 124 8.41 -4.49 12.79
C LEU A 124 8.39 -5.68 13.75
N GLU A 125 9.22 -6.69 13.52
CA GLU A 125 9.36 -7.84 14.43
C GLU A 125 9.69 -7.41 15.86
N LEU A 126 10.65 -6.49 16.05
CA LEU A 126 11.02 -5.99 17.38
C LEU A 126 9.85 -5.22 18.03
N GLN A 127 9.21 -4.31 17.29
CA GLN A 127 8.06 -3.55 17.81
C GLN A 127 6.88 -4.43 18.21
N TYR A 128 6.65 -5.57 17.55
CA TYR A 128 5.58 -6.50 17.90
C TYR A 128 6.01 -7.57 18.91
N THR A 129 7.31 -7.89 19.02
CA THR A 129 7.86 -8.74 20.09
C THR A 129 7.76 -8.03 21.45
N ASP A 130 8.04 -6.72 21.51
CA ASP A 130 7.90 -5.91 22.72
C ASP A 130 6.42 -5.73 23.16
N LEU A 131 5.47 -6.12 22.31
CA LEU A 131 4.03 -6.17 22.61
C LEU A 131 3.54 -7.55 23.10
N GLY A 132 4.43 -8.55 23.20
CA GLY A 132 4.20 -9.79 23.96
C GLY A 132 3.54 -10.96 23.21
N PHE A 133 3.85 -11.20 21.92
CA PHE A 133 3.21 -12.26 21.13
C PHE A 133 4.17 -13.37 20.65
N GLU A 134 3.76 -14.64 20.78
CA GLU A 134 4.49 -15.84 20.36
C GLU A 134 4.16 -16.27 18.91
N LYS A 135 5.20 -16.79 18.22
CA LYS A 135 5.30 -17.33 16.85
C LYS A 135 4.17 -18.31 16.42
N PRO A 136 3.99 -18.61 15.09
CA PRO A 136 4.96 -18.45 13.99
C PRO A 136 4.46 -17.84 12.64
N TYR A 137 5.32 -17.06 11.98
CA TYR A 137 5.23 -16.74 10.54
C TYR A 137 6.32 -17.46 9.74
N THR A 138 6.00 -17.87 8.51
CA THR A 138 6.93 -18.55 7.59
C THR A 138 7.23 -17.64 6.38
N PRO A 139 8.49 -17.24 6.14
CA PRO A 139 8.85 -16.50 4.94
C PRO A 139 8.58 -17.32 3.67
N VAL A 140 8.31 -16.66 2.55
CA VAL A 140 8.11 -17.32 1.24
C VAL A 140 8.95 -16.68 0.13
N TYR A 141 9.48 -17.51 -0.76
CA TYR A 141 10.17 -17.13 -1.99
C TYR A 141 9.19 -17.09 -3.16
N ILE A 142 9.20 -16.01 -3.94
CA ILE A 142 8.31 -15.83 -5.09
C ILE A 142 9.14 -15.69 -6.37
N GLU A 143 8.86 -16.55 -7.35
CA GLU A 143 9.46 -16.52 -8.67
C GLU A 143 8.47 -15.92 -9.66
N VAL A 144 8.92 -14.98 -10.49
CA VAL A 144 8.07 -14.24 -11.42
C VAL A 144 8.74 -14.06 -12.78
N GLU A 145 7.92 -14.03 -13.83
CA GLU A 145 8.29 -13.50 -15.14
C GLU A 145 8.05 -11.98 -15.12
N ALA A 146 9.08 -11.22 -15.44
CA ALA A 146 9.01 -9.77 -15.50
C ALA A 146 9.90 -9.22 -16.62
N HIS A 147 9.56 -8.03 -17.11
CA HIS A 147 10.45 -7.24 -17.97
C HIS A 147 10.76 -5.90 -17.32
N LEU A 148 11.97 -5.41 -17.57
CA LEU A 148 12.43 -4.12 -17.09
C LEU A 148 12.10 -3.06 -18.14
N VAL A 149 11.39 -2.02 -17.72
CA VAL A 149 11.10 -0.83 -18.52
C VAL A 149 11.92 0.31 -17.97
N LYS A 150 12.70 1.00 -18.81
CA LYS A 150 13.45 2.19 -18.38
C LYS A 150 12.49 3.25 -17.87
N SER A 151 12.74 3.75 -16.67
CA SER A 151 11.97 4.89 -16.14
C SER A 151 12.41 6.16 -16.88
N ASP A 152 11.53 6.72 -17.68
CA ASP A 152 11.70 7.94 -18.45
C ASP A 152 11.62 9.23 -17.61
N THR A 153 11.65 9.11 -16.29
CA THR A 153 11.78 10.24 -15.36
C THR A 153 13.20 10.79 -15.34
N THR A 154 13.48 11.72 -16.26
CA THR A 154 14.70 12.57 -16.32
C THR A 154 14.90 13.49 -15.10
N THR A 155 14.18 13.30 -13.99
CA THR A 155 14.13 14.27 -12.88
C THR A 155 14.20 13.69 -11.47
N ILE A 156 14.41 12.37 -11.27
CA ILE A 156 14.49 11.80 -9.92
C ILE A 156 15.91 11.31 -9.63
N THR A 157 16.61 12.03 -8.77
CA THR A 157 17.97 11.78 -8.23
C THR A 157 17.99 10.65 -7.19
N GLY A 158 17.28 9.55 -7.43
CA GLY A 158 17.38 8.32 -6.66
C GLY A 158 17.56 7.19 -7.66
N GLY A 159 18.71 6.53 -7.65
CA GLY A 159 19.20 5.62 -8.70
C GLY A 159 18.35 4.38 -8.99
N TYR A 160 17.10 4.58 -9.42
CA TYR A 160 16.20 3.57 -9.93
C TYR A 160 16.01 3.84 -11.43
N ASP A 161 16.73 3.10 -12.27
CA ASP A 161 16.72 3.25 -13.73
C ASP A 161 15.73 2.28 -14.42
N SER A 162 14.93 1.54 -13.65
CA SER A 162 14.05 0.52 -14.22
C SER A 162 12.81 0.24 -13.38
N THR A 163 11.67 0.19 -14.04
CA THR A 163 10.41 -0.35 -13.54
C THR A 163 10.36 -1.84 -13.90
N MET A 164 10.24 -2.72 -12.90
CA MET A 164 10.02 -4.14 -13.12
C MET A 164 8.52 -4.41 -13.29
N VAL A 165 8.09 -4.72 -14.51
CA VAL A 165 6.72 -5.08 -14.81
C VAL A 165 6.59 -6.60 -14.74
N VAL A 166 5.98 -7.08 -13.66
CA VAL A 166 5.69 -8.50 -13.48
C VAL A 166 4.52 -8.89 -14.38
N THR A 167 4.77 -9.76 -15.35
CA THR A 167 3.76 -10.25 -16.30
C THR A 167 3.09 -11.53 -15.82
N LYS A 168 3.76 -12.31 -14.97
CA LYS A 168 3.24 -13.57 -14.45
C LYS A 168 3.97 -14.02 -13.19
N VAL A 169 3.23 -14.53 -12.22
CA VAL A 169 3.81 -15.23 -11.05
C VAL A 169 3.98 -16.71 -11.40
N LEU A 170 5.19 -17.23 -11.25
CA LEU A 170 5.55 -18.61 -11.60
C LEU A 170 5.48 -19.55 -10.39
N LYS A 171 6.02 -19.12 -9.24
CA LYS A 171 6.15 -19.97 -8.06
C LYS A 171 6.06 -19.20 -6.76
N VAL A 172 5.53 -19.85 -5.72
CA VAL A 172 5.60 -19.40 -4.33
C VAL A 172 6.06 -20.60 -3.50
N LEU A 173 7.20 -20.48 -2.81
CA LEU A 173 7.82 -21.52 -1.99
C LEU A 173 7.95 -21.05 -0.55
N LYS A 174 7.87 -21.96 0.42
CA LYS A 174 8.14 -21.65 1.84
C LYS A 174 9.62 -21.67 2.18
N ASP A 175 10.41 -22.39 1.39
CA ASP A 175 11.85 -22.49 1.54
C ASP A 175 12.52 -21.58 0.50
N ILE A 176 13.43 -20.72 0.96
CA ILE A 176 14.19 -19.82 0.10
C ILE A 176 15.32 -20.65 -0.55
N PRO A 177 15.31 -20.87 -1.88
CA PRO A 177 16.33 -21.65 -2.55
C PRO A 177 17.70 -20.99 -2.45
N GLU A 178 18.76 -21.78 -2.35
CA GLU A 178 20.14 -21.27 -2.38
C GLU A 178 20.43 -20.59 -3.73
N GLY A 179 20.92 -19.35 -3.68
CA GLY A 179 21.16 -18.54 -4.87
C GLY A 179 21.77 -17.17 -4.54
N PRO A 180 22.01 -16.31 -5.54
CA PRO A 180 22.70 -15.03 -5.37
C PRO A 180 21.96 -14.02 -4.47
N CYS A 181 20.69 -14.29 -4.12
CA CYS A 181 19.93 -13.50 -3.13
C CYS A 181 20.18 -13.93 -1.67
N ASN A 182 21.03 -14.94 -1.45
CA ASN A 182 21.37 -15.49 -0.12
C ASN A 182 22.79 -15.12 0.36
N GLN A 183 23.44 -14.12 -0.27
CA GLN A 183 24.74 -13.57 0.14
C GLN A 183 24.60 -12.20 0.81
#